data_AF-A0A382G6R7-F1
#
_entry.id   AF-A0A382G6R7-F1
#
_cell.length_a   1.000
_cell.length_b   1.000
_cell.length_c   1.000
_cell.angle_alpha   90.00
_cell.angle_beta   90.00
_cell.angle_gamma   90.00
#
_symmetry.space_group_name_H-M   'P 1'
#
loop_
_entity.id
_entity.type
_entity.pdbx_description
1 polymer ?
#
loop_
_entity_poly.entity_id
_entity_poly.type
_entity_poly.pdbx_seq_one_letter_code
_entity_poly.pdbx_strand_id
1 'polypeptide(L)' 'MWLCLVALLSFHEFGHAWAAHKCGDDTARLMGRMTINPIVHIDPIGTVLIPLAIFFFVPNFYIFGWAKPVPVNPSNYGNR' A
#
# COMPACT_ATOMS: atom_id res chain seq x y z
N MET A 1 -17.05 -5.08 0.47
CA MET A 1 -16.03 -5.37 1.51
C MET A 1 -14.62 -5.36 0.92
N TRP A 2 -14.27 -6.31 0.03
CA TRP A 2 -12.93 -6.43 -0.55
C TRP A 2 -12.44 -5.17 -1.31
N LEU A 3 -13.27 -4.62 -2.19
CA LEU A 3 -12.95 -3.39 -2.93
C LEU A 3 -12.73 -2.18 -2.01
N CYS A 4 -13.47 -2.10 -0.91
CA CYS A 4 -13.30 -1.04 0.08
C CYS A 4 -11.93 -1.14 0.77
N LEU A 5 -11.47 -2.37 1.06
CA LEU A 5 -10.13 -2.59 1.63
C LEU A 5 -9.03 -2.13 0.68
N VAL A 6 -9.11 -2.51 -0.59
CA VAL A 6 -8.12 -2.09 -1.60
C VAL A 6 -8.10 -0.56 -1.75
N ALA A 7 -9.26 0.07 -1.77
CA ALA A 7 -9.35 1.53 -1.83
C ALA A 7 -8.72 2.18 -0.57
N LEU A 8 -9.13 1.77 0.63
CA LEU A 8 -8.60 2.29 1.90
C LEU A 8 -7.09 2.11 2.01
N LEU A 9 -6.56 0.95 1.60
CA LEU A 9 -5.14 0.66 1.62
C LEU A 9 -4.37 1.56 0.65
N SER A 10 -4.95 1.86 -0.51
CA SER A 10 -4.36 2.80 -1.48
C SER A 10 -4.29 4.23 -0.92
N PHE A 11 -5.34 4.67 -0.23
CA PHE A 11 -5.33 5.96 0.47
C PHE A 11 -4.34 5.99 1.65
N HIS A 12 -4.20 4.88 2.38
CA HIS A 12 -3.23 4.74 3.47
C HIS A 12 -1.79 4.90 2.97
N GLU A 13 -1.42 4.14 1.94
CA GLU A 13 -0.09 4.17 1.34
C GLU A 13 0.19 5.52 0.65
N PHE A 14 -0.80 6.10 -0.03
CA PHE A 14 -0.71 7.46 -0.52
C PHE A 14 -0.47 8.48 0.60
N GLY A 15 -1.10 8.28 1.77
CA GLY A 15 -0.90 9.10 2.96
C GLY A 15 0.56 9.09 3.43
N HIS A 16 1.20 7.91 3.49
CA HIS A 16 2.63 7.79 3.79
C HIS A 16 3.49 8.53 2.76
N ALA A 17 3.22 8.31 1.46
CA ALA A 17 3.92 8.98 0.38
C ALA A 17 3.80 10.52 0.47
N TRP A 18 2.60 11.00 0.76
CA TRP A 18 2.29 12.42 0.86
C TRP A 18 2.92 13.06 2.08
N ALA A 19 2.87 12.39 3.23
CA ALA A 19 3.52 12.86 4.46
C ALA A 19 5.06 12.91 4.29
N ALA A 20 5.68 11.83 3.79
CA ALA A 20 7.11 11.79 3.50
C ALA A 20 7.50 12.90 2.50
N HIS A 21 6.70 13.06 1.43
CA HIS A 21 6.89 14.15 0.49
C HIS A 21 6.79 15.50 1.18
N LYS A 22 5.82 15.76 2.07
CA LYS A 22 5.75 17.04 2.81
C LYS A 22 6.96 17.26 3.72
N CYS A 23 7.51 16.19 4.30
CA CYS A 23 8.72 16.23 5.12
C CYS A 23 10.03 16.37 4.33
N GLY A 24 10.01 16.38 2.99
CA GLY A 24 11.20 16.59 2.14
C GLY A 24 11.67 15.36 1.37
N ASP A 25 11.06 14.20 1.59
CA ASP A 25 11.43 12.97 0.89
C ASP A 25 10.63 12.77 -0.41
N ASP A 26 11.30 13.00 -1.53
CA ASP A 26 10.69 12.84 -2.86
C ASP A 26 10.78 11.41 -3.42
N THR A 27 11.35 10.42 -2.70
CA THR A 27 11.56 9.07 -3.24
C THR A 27 10.27 8.40 -3.75
N ALA A 28 9.21 8.37 -2.93
CA ALA A 28 7.91 7.82 -3.32
C ALA A 28 7.31 8.51 -4.56
N ARG A 29 7.50 9.84 -4.67
CA ARG A 29 7.04 10.64 -5.80
C ARG A 29 7.83 10.32 -7.08
N LEU A 30 9.16 10.25 -6.97
CA LEU A 30 10.06 9.95 -8.09
C LEU A 30 9.87 8.53 -8.63
N MET A 31 9.53 7.57 -7.76
CA MET A 31 9.19 6.20 -8.16
C MET A 31 7.76 6.04 -8.71
N GLY A 32 6.99 7.13 -8.83
CA GLY A 32 5.60 7.09 -9.31
C GLY A 32 4.63 6.41 -8.34
N ARG A 33 5.02 6.25 -7.06
CA ARG A 33 4.22 5.57 -6.03
C ARG A 33 3.40 6.53 -5.17
N MET A 34 3.57 7.84 -5.34
CA MET A 34 2.70 8.87 -4.78
C MET A 34 1.41 9.02 -5.62
N THR A 35 0.55 8.01 -5.61
CA THR A 35 -0.71 7.98 -6.34
C THR A 35 -1.77 7.21 -5.58
N ILE A 36 -3.04 7.50 -5.82
CA ILE A 36 -4.18 6.75 -5.25
C ILE A 36 -4.47 5.50 -6.11
N ASN A 37 -3.77 5.32 -7.23
CA ASN A 37 -3.94 4.14 -8.07
C ASN A 37 -3.64 2.85 -7.27
N PRO A 38 -4.63 1.97 -7.01
CA PRO A 38 -4.43 0.78 -6.21
C PRO A 38 -3.41 -0.19 -6.81
N ILE A 39 -3.26 -0.18 -8.14
CA ILE A 39 -2.40 -1.13 -8.86
C ILE A 39 -0.94 -1.03 -8.40
N VAL A 40 -0.46 0.16 -8.04
CA VAL A 40 0.94 0.34 -7.61
C VAL A 40 1.18 -0.01 -6.13
N HIS A 41 0.10 -0.25 -5.38
CA HIS A 41 0.09 -0.58 -3.95
C HIS A 41 -0.33 -2.02 -3.67
N ILE A 42 -0.78 -2.75 -4.69
CA ILE A 42 -1.16 -4.15 -4.57
C ILE A 42 0.09 -5.04 -4.55
N ASP A 43 0.13 -5.96 -3.60
CA ASP A 43 1.02 -7.12 -3.61
C ASP A 43 0.25 -8.33 -4.18
N PRO A 44 0.65 -8.92 -5.32
CA PRO A 44 -0.10 -10.03 -5.91
C PRO A 44 -0.25 -11.24 -4.97
N ILE A 45 0.69 -11.46 -4.06
CA ILE A 45 0.67 -12.59 -3.13
C ILE A 45 -0.17 -12.22 -1.91
N GLY A 46 0.21 -11.13 -1.24
CA GLY A 46 -0.39 -10.70 0.03
C GLY A 46 -1.79 -10.11 -0.12
N THR A 47 -2.07 -9.44 -1.23
CA THR A 47 -3.38 -8.83 -1.50
C THR A 47 -4.29 -9.77 -2.30
N VAL A 48 -3.81 -10.70 -3.13
CA VAL A 48 -4.72 -11.50 -3.99
C VAL A 48 -4.67 -12.99 -3.67
N LEU A 49 -3.51 -13.63 -3.75
CA LEU A 49 -3.40 -15.08 -3.59
C LEU A 49 -3.78 -15.57 -2.19
N ILE A 50 -3.25 -14.94 -1.13
CA ILE A 50 -3.51 -15.35 0.25
C ILE A 50 -5.00 -15.19 0.61
N PRO A 51 -5.65 -14.04 0.36
CA PRO A 51 -7.09 -13.90 0.61
C PRO A 51 -7.97 -14.88 -0.16
N LEU A 52 -7.66 -15.13 -1.44
CA LEU A 52 -8.40 -16.10 -2.24
C LEU A 52 -8.19 -17.53 -1.72
N ALA A 53 -6.96 -17.91 -1.39
CA ALA A 53 -6.68 -19.22 -0.82
C ALA A 53 -7.44 -19.43 0.50
N ILE A 54 -7.43 -18.46 1.41
CA ILE A 54 -8.19 -18.55 2.67
C ILE A 54 -9.69 -18.68 2.39
N PHE A 55 -10.22 -17.89 1.46
CA PHE A 55 -11.64 -17.93 1.10
C PHE A 55 -12.08 -19.30 0.56
N PHE A 56 -11.27 -19.96 -0.26
CA PHE A 56 -11.61 -21.25 -0.87
C PHE A 56 -11.28 -22.47 0.01
N PHE A 57 -10.16 -22.44 0.74
CA PHE A 57 -9.66 -23.61 1.47
C PHE A 57 -10.01 -23.59 2.97
N VAL A 58 -10.36 -22.42 3.53
CA VAL A 58 -10.64 -22.28 4.98
C VAL A 58 -11.88 -21.41 5.22
N PRO A 59 -13.09 -21.90 4.86
CA PRO A 59 -14.32 -21.14 5.05
C PRO A 59 -14.56 -20.83 6.54
N ASN A 60 -14.96 -19.58 6.83
CA ASN A 60 -15.17 -19.00 8.18
C ASN A 60 -13.90 -18.62 8.97
N PHE A 61 -12.72 -18.60 8.34
CA PHE A 61 -11.53 -18.04 8.94
C PHE A 61 -11.35 -16.55 8.59
N TYR A 62 -10.65 -15.81 9.44
CA TYR A 62 -10.35 -14.40 9.18
C TYR A 62 -9.43 -14.28 7.94
N ILE A 63 -9.82 -13.42 7.00
CA ILE A 63 -9.02 -13.13 5.81
C ILE A 63 -7.86 -12.23 6.23
N PHE A 64 -6.63 -12.66 5.92
CA PHE A 64 -5.41 -11.90 6.15
C PHE A 64 -4.77 -11.47 4.84
N GLY A 65 -4.08 -10.33 4.83
CA GLY A 65 -3.38 -9.82 3.66
C GLY A 65 -2.65 -8.51 3.95
N TRP A 66 -1.79 -8.09 3.03
CA TRP A 66 -1.01 -6.84 3.13
C TRP A 66 -0.88 -6.15 1.77
N ALA A 67 -0.55 -4.85 1.79
CA ALA A 67 -0.20 -4.07 0.60
C ALA A 67 1.30 -4.14 0.33
N LYS A 68 1.68 -3.73 -0.89
CA LYS A 68 3.06 -3.39 -1.22
C LYS A 68 3.38 -2.01 -0.63
N PRO A 69 4.22 -1.90 0.41
CA PRO A 69 4.46 -0.63 1.10
C PRO A 69 5.09 0.41 0.19
N VAL A 70 4.80 1.69 0.48
CA VAL A 70 5.45 2.83 -0.16
C VAL A 70 6.87 3.02 0.40
N PRO A 71 7.88 3.23 -0.47
CA PRO A 71 9.24 3.49 -0.03
C PRO A 71 9.32 4.88 0.60
N VAL A 72 9.95 4.94 1.76
CA VAL A 72 10.21 6.18 2.50
C VAL A 72 11.68 6.19 2.88
N ASN A 73 12.35 7.30 2.62
CA ASN A 73 13.74 7.52 2.94
C ASN A 73 13.90 8.64 3.98
N PRO A 74 14.05 8.30 5.28
CA PRO A 74 14.22 9.27 6.34
C PRO A 74 15.45 10.18 6.19
N SER A 75 16.48 9.78 5.44
CA SER A 75 17.67 10.63 5.22
C SER A 75 17.36 11.88 4.40
N ASN A 76 16.24 11.88 3.68
CA ASN A 76 15.79 13.01 2.87
C ASN A 76 14.88 13.98 3.65
N TYR A 77 14.50 13.65 4.90
CA TYR A 77 13.67 14.53 5.71
C TYR A 77 14.42 15.83 6.03
N GLY A 78 13.75 16.97 5.85
CA GLY A 78 14.32 18.30 6.13
C GLY A 78 15.35 18.80 5.12
N ASN A 79 15.63 18.06 4.04
CA ASN A 79 16.50 18.50 2.95
C ASN A 79 15.72 19.32 1.90
N ARG A 80 15.08 20.42 2.33
CA ARG A 80 14.29 21.32 1.46
C ARG A 80 14.65 22.78 1.64
#